data_AF-A0A8C1X6A0-F1
#
_entry.id   AF-A0A8C1X6A0-F1
#
_cell.length_a   1.000
_cell.length_b   1.000
_cell.length_c   1.000
_cell.angle_alpha   90.00
_cell.angle_beta   90.00
_cell.angle_gamma   90.00
#
_symmetry.space_group_name_H-M   'P 1'
#
loop_
_entity.id
_entity.type
_entity.pdbx_description
1 polymer ?
#
loop_
_entity_poly.entity_id
_entity_poly.type
_entity_poly.pdbx_seq_one_letter_code
_entity_poly.pdbx_strand_id
1 'polypeptide(L)'
;MADSRPQQRTEPLIVRQFMERMLRRLQEVLRRQPVDLDYLHFVLSHEVGLVRSFANVVELPQGVVRALSDLLRLLHLQEESYPAATDAEVLGGDRGQPKLVISKECLQNLIDMQLPIPCVVKLLGVCKRTVYRRMREYGLSVTGSYSNLTDEELDNLVRSVKLKMPHIGYRMMKGELQAMGYRVRWDQVSASMHRVDSAGILERITCLGCVARRTYSVKGPHSLVHVDTNHKLIRCVCYVSQEYCYNMFIYLYS
;
A
#
# COMPACT_ATOMS: atom_id res chain seq x y z
N MET A 1 -11.32 -11.73 55.25
CA MET A 1 -9.97 -11.19 55.04
C MET A 1 -9.64 -11.34 53.57
N ALA A 2 -9.71 -10.25 52.83
CA ALA A 2 -9.41 -10.21 51.40
C ALA A 2 -7.92 -9.90 51.25
N ASP A 3 -7.17 -10.80 50.62
CA ASP A 3 -5.76 -10.58 50.32
C ASP A 3 -5.60 -10.06 48.89
N SER A 4 -4.68 -9.12 48.75
CA SER A 4 -4.62 -8.09 47.71
C SER A 4 -3.51 -8.43 46.70
N ARG A 5 -3.81 -8.17 45.42
CA ARG A 5 -3.02 -8.54 44.22
C ARG A 5 -1.57 -8.01 44.19
N PRO A 6 -0.63 -8.70 43.51
CA PRO A 6 0.62 -8.11 43.04
C PRO A 6 0.49 -7.65 41.56
N GLN A 7 0.05 -6.41 41.33
CA GLN A 7 -0.07 -5.82 39.97
C GLN A 7 0.93 -4.68 39.67
N GLN A 8 1.73 -4.21 40.64
CA GLN A 8 2.44 -2.91 40.53
C GLN A 8 3.85 -2.92 39.91
N ARG A 9 4.45 -4.07 39.55
CA ARG A 9 5.85 -4.11 39.04
C ARG A 9 6.00 -4.18 37.50
N THR A 10 4.94 -4.47 36.76
CA THR A 10 5.03 -4.79 35.32
C THR A 10 4.92 -3.55 34.42
N GLU A 11 4.15 -2.55 34.84
CA GLU A 11 3.90 -1.30 34.10
C GLU A 11 5.17 -0.48 33.76
N PRO A 12 6.11 -0.21 34.69
CA PRO A 12 7.27 0.65 34.38
C PRO A 12 8.26 0.00 33.40
N LEU A 13 8.35 -1.33 33.37
CA LEU A 13 9.19 -2.07 32.43
C LEU A 13 8.64 -2.00 31.00
N ILE A 14 7.32 -2.10 30.85
CA ILE A 14 6.64 -2.01 29.55
C ILE A 14 6.79 -0.60 28.96
N VAL A 15 6.59 0.44 29.79
CA VAL A 15 6.77 1.84 29.37
C VAL A 15 8.21 2.09 28.89
N ARG A 16 9.21 1.59 29.64
CA ARG A 16 10.63 1.72 29.26
C ARG A 16 10.94 1.01 27.95
N GLN A 17 10.50 -0.23 27.76
CA GLN A 17 10.71 -0.98 26.52
C GLN A 17 10.03 -0.29 25.33
N PHE A 18 8.85 0.28 25.54
CA PHE A 18 8.12 1.05 24.53
C PHE A 18 8.91 2.30 24.10
N MET A 19 9.40 3.09 25.05
CA MET A 19 10.24 4.26 24.76
C MET A 19 11.54 3.89 24.06
N GLU A 20 12.23 2.83 24.50
CA GLU A 20 13.48 2.36 23.87
C GLU A 20 13.25 1.89 22.43
N ARG A 21 12.12 1.19 22.16
CA ARG A 21 11.72 0.81 20.80
C ARG A 21 11.47 2.05 19.93
N MET A 22 10.69 3.01 20.44
CA MET A 22 10.37 4.23 19.71
C MET A 22 11.65 5.01 19.37
N LEU A 23 12.55 5.18 20.35
CA LEU A 23 13.83 5.86 20.17
C LEU A 23 14.67 5.17 19.08
N ARG A 24 14.81 3.84 19.13
CA ARG A 24 15.55 3.09 18.10
C ARG A 24 15.00 3.29 16.70
N ARG A 25 13.67 3.26 16.54
CA ARG A 25 13.03 3.46 15.23
C ARG A 25 13.24 4.87 14.71
N LEU A 26 13.13 5.89 15.56
CA LEU A 26 13.38 7.28 15.16
C LEU A 26 14.86 7.51 14.82
N GLN A 27 15.78 6.92 15.60
CA GLN A 27 17.21 6.97 15.29
C GLN A 27 17.54 6.32 13.95
N GLU A 28 16.91 5.20 13.61
CA GLU A 28 17.09 4.52 12.32
C GLU A 28 16.62 5.39 11.14
N VAL A 29 15.48 6.09 11.31
CA VAL A 29 15.01 7.05 10.29
C VAL A 29 16.01 8.19 10.11
N LEU A 30 16.49 8.77 11.21
CA LEU A 30 17.44 9.89 11.20
C LEU A 30 18.84 9.51 10.70
N ARG A 31 19.20 8.21 10.75
CA ARG A 31 20.46 7.69 10.23
C ARG A 31 20.49 7.71 8.70
N ARG A 32 19.33 7.69 8.04
CA ARG A 32 19.23 7.81 6.57
C ARG A 32 19.38 9.29 6.19
N GLN A 33 20.33 9.57 5.30
CA GLN A 33 20.60 10.92 4.79
C GLN A 33 20.49 10.88 3.24
N PRO A 34 19.63 11.70 2.61
CA PRO A 34 18.67 12.61 3.24
C PRO A 34 17.59 11.84 4.04
N VAL A 35 16.97 12.52 5.01
CA VAL A 35 15.90 11.92 5.83
C VAL A 35 14.72 11.55 4.93
N ASP A 36 14.37 10.26 4.93
CA ASP A 36 13.21 9.74 4.23
C ASP A 36 11.93 10.17 4.97
N LEU A 37 11.28 11.20 4.44
CA LEU A 37 10.10 11.82 5.06
C LEU A 37 8.87 10.91 5.01
N ASP A 38 8.73 10.08 3.98
CA ASP A 38 7.64 9.11 3.86
C ASP A 38 7.80 8.02 4.91
N TYR A 39 9.01 7.52 5.08
CA TYR A 39 9.33 6.54 6.13
C TYR A 39 9.19 7.16 7.53
N LEU A 40 9.61 8.41 7.71
CA LEU A 40 9.43 9.14 8.97
C LEU A 40 7.94 9.31 9.32
N HIS A 41 7.12 9.71 8.36
CA HIS A 41 5.67 9.85 8.52
C HIS A 41 5.03 8.53 8.92
N PHE A 42 5.41 7.43 8.25
CA PHE A 42 4.95 6.09 8.58
C PHE A 42 5.30 5.70 10.02
N VAL A 43 6.57 5.88 10.42
CA VAL A 43 7.03 5.54 11.78
C VAL A 43 6.30 6.37 12.82
N LEU A 44 6.18 7.69 12.64
CA LEU A 44 5.50 8.57 13.59
C LEU A 44 4.01 8.28 13.70
N SER A 45 3.32 8.07 12.57
CA SER A 45 1.91 7.71 12.55
C SER A 45 1.65 6.40 13.28
N HIS A 46 2.53 5.42 13.10
CA HIS A 46 2.45 4.13 13.80
C HIS A 46 2.67 4.30 15.30
N GLU A 47 3.73 4.98 15.73
CA GLU A 47 4.06 5.13 17.14
C GLU A 47 3.00 5.98 17.88
N VAL A 48 2.51 7.09 17.29
CA VAL A 48 1.36 7.86 17.85
C VAL A 48 0.10 7.00 17.94
N GLY A 49 -0.16 6.15 16.94
CA GLY A 49 -1.28 5.20 16.96
C GLY A 49 -1.19 4.16 18.08
N LEU A 50 0.02 3.68 18.38
CA LEU A 50 0.27 2.78 19.51
C LEU A 50 0.06 3.51 20.84
N VAL A 51 0.60 4.72 21.00
CA VAL A 51 0.41 5.52 22.22
C VAL A 51 -1.07 5.74 22.52
N ARG A 52 -1.88 6.06 21.49
CA ARG A 52 -3.32 6.24 21.65
C ARG A 52 -4.04 4.93 22.01
N SER A 53 -3.69 3.83 21.34
CA SER A 53 -4.32 2.52 21.57
C SER A 53 -4.02 1.95 22.96
N PHE A 54 -2.86 2.26 23.52
CA PHE A 54 -2.41 1.77 24.82
C PHE A 54 -2.39 2.86 25.91
N ALA A 55 -3.10 3.97 25.73
CA ALA A 55 -3.12 5.09 26.69
C ALA A 55 -3.56 4.65 28.10
N ASN A 56 -4.37 3.58 28.20
CA ASN A 56 -4.84 3.02 29.47
C ASN A 56 -3.81 2.14 30.20
N VAL A 57 -2.70 1.79 29.53
CA VAL A 57 -1.67 0.84 30.02
C VAL A 57 -0.28 1.48 30.05
N VAL A 58 -0.04 2.49 29.20
CA VAL A 58 1.24 3.16 29.02
C VAL A 58 1.03 4.66 29.20
N GLU A 59 1.24 5.17 30.41
CA GLU A 59 1.28 6.61 30.65
C GLU A 59 2.62 7.19 30.21
N LEU A 60 2.64 7.84 29.05
CA LEU A 60 3.82 8.57 28.59
C LEU A 60 3.84 10.01 29.12
N PRO A 61 5.02 10.58 29.37
CA PRO A 61 5.16 11.99 29.68
C PRO A 61 4.50 12.84 28.60
N GLN A 62 3.65 13.77 29.01
CA GLN A 62 2.88 14.61 28.10
C GLN A 62 3.78 15.39 27.12
N GLY A 63 5.00 15.74 27.52
CA GLY A 63 5.98 16.39 26.65
C GLY A 63 6.35 15.55 25.42
N VAL A 64 6.47 14.23 25.57
CA VAL A 64 6.81 13.31 24.47
C VAL A 64 5.62 13.20 23.51
N VAL A 65 4.41 13.04 24.04
CA VAL A 65 3.18 12.94 23.23
C VAL A 65 2.95 14.22 22.42
N ARG A 66 3.17 15.39 23.03
CA ARG A 66 3.09 16.69 22.35
C ARG A 66 4.14 16.79 21.25
N ALA A 67 5.41 16.50 21.54
CA ALA A 67 6.49 16.56 20.56
C ALA A 67 6.24 15.66 19.34
N LEU A 68 5.75 14.42 19.55
CA LEU A 68 5.40 13.52 18.46
C LEU A 68 4.22 14.04 17.63
N SER A 69 3.21 14.60 18.29
CA SER A 69 2.04 15.18 17.61
C SER A 69 2.40 16.43 16.81
N ASP A 70 3.28 17.27 17.36
CA ASP A 70 3.78 18.47 16.71
C ASP A 70 4.65 18.11 15.49
N LEU A 71 5.54 17.11 15.62
CA LEU A 71 6.35 16.63 14.51
C LEU A 71 5.48 16.03 13.40
N LEU A 72 4.46 15.24 13.77
CA LEU A 72 3.50 14.71 12.80
C LEU A 72 2.74 15.84 12.11
N ARG A 73 2.33 16.89 12.85
CA ARG A 73 1.69 18.07 12.27
C ARG A 73 2.62 18.80 11.31
N LEU A 74 3.90 18.98 11.66
CA LEU A 74 4.89 19.61 10.79
C LEU A 74 5.08 18.81 9.49
N LEU A 75 5.12 17.48 9.55
CA LEU A 75 5.20 16.64 8.36
C LEU A 75 3.96 16.76 7.47
N HIS A 76 2.75 16.82 8.05
CA HIS A 76 1.55 17.06 7.25
C HIS A 76 1.55 18.47 6.64
N LEU A 77 1.99 19.49 7.37
CA LEU A 77 2.14 20.85 6.82
C LEU A 77 3.21 20.92 5.73
N GLN A 78 4.23 20.07 5.84
CA GLN A 78 5.27 19.91 4.83
C GLN A 78 4.71 19.22 3.58
N GLU A 79 3.98 18.11 3.73
CA GLU A 79 3.30 17.41 2.61
C GLU A 79 2.33 18.35 1.85
N GLU A 80 1.73 19.33 2.55
CA GLU A 80 0.90 20.38 1.95
C GLU A 80 1.72 21.57 1.38
N SER A 81 2.92 21.85 1.89
CA SER A 81 3.80 22.97 1.46
C SER A 81 4.75 22.62 0.33
N TYR A 82 5.08 21.33 0.14
CA TYR A 82 5.69 20.86 -1.09
C TYR A 82 4.54 20.53 -2.05
N PRO A 83 4.15 21.43 -2.97
CA PRO A 83 3.37 20.97 -4.10
C PRO A 83 4.19 19.84 -4.72
N ALA A 84 3.64 18.63 -4.74
CA ALA A 84 4.19 17.52 -5.50
C ALA A 84 4.67 18.11 -6.82
N ALA A 85 5.99 18.04 -7.06
CA ALA A 85 6.65 18.80 -8.12
C ALA A 85 5.79 18.69 -9.35
N THR A 86 5.15 19.80 -9.71
CA THR A 86 4.12 19.76 -10.73
C THR A 86 4.91 19.65 -12.03
N ASP A 87 5.09 18.43 -12.53
CA ASP A 87 5.66 18.17 -13.86
C ASP A 87 4.82 18.81 -14.99
N ALA A 88 3.71 19.48 -14.65
CA ALA A 88 2.92 20.27 -15.58
C ALA A 88 3.51 21.69 -15.71
N GLU A 89 4.03 21.98 -16.91
CA GLU A 89 4.45 23.33 -17.30
C GLU A 89 3.30 24.33 -17.11
N VAL A 90 3.59 25.49 -16.52
CA VAL A 90 2.59 26.54 -16.32
C VAL A 90 2.67 27.51 -17.50
N LEU A 91 1.68 27.48 -18.41
CA LEU A 91 1.56 28.55 -19.40
C LEU A 91 0.87 29.76 -18.77
N GLY A 92 1.61 30.86 -18.67
CA GLY A 92 1.06 32.18 -18.34
C GLY A 92 0.22 32.68 -19.52
N GLY A 93 -1.05 32.97 -19.27
CA GLY A 93 -1.91 33.68 -20.21
C GLY A 93 -2.11 35.12 -19.75
N ASP A 94 -2.42 36.02 -20.69
CA ASP A 94 -2.51 37.46 -20.43
C ASP A 94 -3.61 37.84 -19.41
N ARG A 95 -4.61 36.98 -19.17
CA ARG A 95 -5.65 37.13 -18.12
C ARG A 95 -6.19 35.78 -17.64
N GLY A 96 -6.39 35.62 -16.32
CA GLY A 96 -7.04 34.47 -15.68
C GLY A 96 -6.09 33.53 -14.92
N GLN A 97 -6.64 32.45 -14.33
CA GLN A 97 -5.85 31.45 -13.60
C GLN A 97 -4.90 30.70 -14.57
N PRO A 98 -3.61 30.52 -14.22
CA PRO A 98 -2.64 29.86 -15.10
C PRO A 98 -3.07 28.45 -15.51
N LYS A 99 -2.85 28.09 -16.78
CA LYS A 99 -3.23 26.77 -17.31
C LYS A 99 -2.08 25.78 -17.07
N LEU A 100 -2.26 24.82 -16.17
CA LEU A 100 -1.34 23.69 -16.00
C LEU A 100 -1.33 22.81 -17.25
N VAL A 101 -0.23 22.79 -18.00
CA VAL A 101 -0.01 22.00 -19.22
C VAL A 101 0.56 20.65 -18.86
N ILE A 102 -0.25 19.61 -19.10
CA ILE A 102 0.18 18.23 -19.00
C ILE A 102 0.32 17.75 -20.43
N SER A 103 1.50 17.26 -20.83
CA SER A 103 1.70 16.71 -22.17
C SER A 103 0.69 15.59 -22.43
N LYS A 104 0.10 15.57 -23.64
CA LYS A 104 -0.81 14.50 -24.07
C LYS A 104 -0.13 13.13 -23.98
N GLU A 105 1.13 13.05 -24.40
CA GLU A 105 1.93 11.82 -24.39
C GLU A 105 2.17 11.32 -22.97
N CYS A 106 2.54 12.21 -22.05
CA CYS A 106 2.72 11.87 -20.64
C CYS A 106 1.43 11.29 -20.05
N LEU A 107 0.30 11.96 -20.26
CA LEU A 107 -0.99 11.50 -19.73
C LEU A 107 -1.44 10.19 -20.37
N GLN A 108 -1.19 10.00 -21.68
CA GLN A 108 -1.47 8.77 -22.39
C GLN A 108 -0.64 7.60 -21.83
N ASN A 109 0.68 7.79 -21.68
CA ASN A 109 1.58 6.79 -21.12
C ASN A 109 1.15 6.36 -19.70
N LEU A 110 0.76 7.31 -18.85
CA LEU A 110 0.27 7.02 -17.49
C LEU A 110 -1.04 6.24 -17.50
N ILE A 111 -1.91 6.49 -18.48
CA ILE A 111 -3.14 5.72 -18.70
C ILE A 111 -2.81 4.32 -19.20
N ASP A 112 -1.84 4.17 -20.11
CA ASP A 112 -1.44 2.89 -20.71
C ASP A 112 -0.70 1.97 -19.73
N MET A 113 0.01 2.56 -18.75
CA MET A 113 0.53 1.87 -17.57
C MET A 113 -0.60 1.31 -16.66
N GLN A 114 -1.87 1.57 -16.99
CA GLN A 114 -3.05 1.06 -16.29
C GLN A 114 -3.13 1.47 -14.82
N LEU A 115 -2.50 2.59 -14.48
CA LEU A 115 -2.53 3.16 -13.14
C LEU A 115 -3.92 3.70 -12.81
N PRO A 116 -4.39 3.56 -11.57
CA PRO A 116 -5.64 4.18 -11.16
C PRO A 116 -5.48 5.70 -11.17
N ILE A 117 -6.51 6.44 -11.60
CA ILE A 117 -6.47 7.91 -11.70
C ILE A 117 -6.00 8.60 -10.40
N PRO A 118 -6.39 8.15 -9.19
CA PRO A 118 -5.83 8.70 -7.95
C PRO A 118 -4.30 8.60 -7.84
N CYS A 119 -3.68 7.56 -8.41
CA CYS A 119 -2.23 7.43 -8.47
C CYS A 119 -1.64 8.41 -9.48
N VAL A 120 -2.23 8.51 -10.68
CA VAL A 120 -1.82 9.48 -11.72
C VAL A 120 -1.83 10.91 -11.20
N VAL A 121 -2.87 11.26 -10.43
CA VAL A 121 -3.04 12.58 -9.77
C VAL A 121 -1.90 12.86 -8.79
N LYS A 122 -1.50 11.86 -8.00
CA LYS A 122 -0.38 11.99 -7.07
C LYS A 122 0.96 12.12 -7.81
N LEU A 123 1.17 11.31 -8.84
CA LEU A 123 2.39 11.34 -9.65
C LEU A 123 2.58 12.69 -10.35
N LEU A 124 1.51 13.27 -10.88
CA LEU A 124 1.55 14.55 -11.59
C LEU A 124 1.47 15.77 -10.66
N GLY A 125 1.19 15.57 -9.36
CA GLY A 125 1.00 16.67 -8.41
C GLY A 125 -0.17 17.61 -8.72
N VAL A 126 -1.19 17.15 -9.44
CA VAL A 126 -2.34 17.97 -9.85
C VAL A 126 -3.64 17.45 -9.25
N CYS A 127 -4.67 18.30 -9.17
CA CYS A 127 -5.98 17.85 -8.71
C CYS A 127 -6.67 16.91 -9.73
N LYS A 128 -7.53 16.00 -9.25
CA LYS A 128 -8.34 15.09 -10.09
C LYS A 128 -9.08 15.84 -11.22
N ARG A 129 -9.60 17.03 -10.91
CA ARG A 129 -10.35 17.87 -11.86
C ARG A 129 -9.50 18.27 -13.06
N THR A 130 -8.22 18.61 -12.84
CA THR A 130 -7.27 18.95 -13.92
C THR A 130 -7.00 17.75 -14.81
N VAL A 131 -6.76 16.57 -14.24
CA VAL A 131 -6.55 15.33 -15.01
C VAL A 131 -7.76 15.01 -15.89
N TYR A 132 -8.97 14.95 -15.32
CA TYR A 132 -10.19 14.68 -16.10
C TYR A 132 -10.47 15.74 -17.18
N ARG A 133 -10.16 17.01 -16.91
CA ARG A 133 -10.28 18.07 -17.91
C ARG A 133 -9.32 17.83 -19.08
N ARG A 134 -8.05 17.53 -18.80
CA ARG A 134 -7.05 17.25 -19.85
C ARG A 134 -7.36 15.97 -20.62
N MET A 135 -7.84 14.94 -19.96
CA MET A 135 -8.34 13.73 -20.63
C MET A 135 -9.44 14.06 -21.64
N ARG A 136 -10.42 14.90 -21.28
CA ARG A 136 -11.47 15.33 -22.21
C ARG A 136 -10.94 16.19 -23.36
N GLU A 137 -10.06 17.14 -23.07
CA GLU A 137 -9.42 17.99 -24.11
C GLU A 137 -8.65 17.16 -25.14
N TYR A 138 -7.99 16.09 -24.71
CA TYR A 138 -7.18 15.22 -25.57
C TYR A 138 -7.93 14.01 -26.14
N GLY A 139 -9.20 13.81 -25.77
CA GLY A 139 -10.00 12.66 -26.18
C GLY A 139 -9.54 11.33 -25.56
N LEU A 140 -8.84 11.37 -24.41
CA LEU A 140 -8.34 10.18 -23.74
C LEU A 140 -9.42 9.57 -22.84
N SER A 141 -9.56 8.25 -22.91
CA SER A 141 -10.53 7.50 -22.12
C SER A 141 -9.91 6.24 -21.53
N VAL A 142 -10.08 6.05 -20.21
CA VAL A 142 -9.72 4.78 -19.56
C VAL A 142 -10.56 3.64 -20.12
N THR A 143 -11.85 3.88 -20.38
CA THR A 143 -12.71 2.85 -20.98
C THR A 143 -12.33 2.53 -22.42
N GLY A 144 -11.85 3.52 -23.17
CA GLY A 144 -11.35 3.32 -24.54
C GLY A 144 -10.03 2.54 -24.63
N SER A 145 -9.29 2.44 -23.52
CA SER A 145 -8.04 1.67 -23.46
C SER A 145 -8.21 0.18 -23.15
N TYR A 146 -9.44 -0.28 -22.84
CA TYR A 146 -9.69 -1.71 -22.68
C TYR A 146 -9.61 -2.41 -24.04
N SER A 147 -9.03 -3.61 -24.06
CA SER A 147 -8.97 -4.44 -25.26
C SER A 147 -10.38 -4.87 -25.65
N ASN A 148 -10.73 -4.70 -26.92
CA ASN A 148 -11.98 -5.19 -27.48
C ASN A 148 -11.85 -6.69 -27.79
N LEU A 149 -11.99 -7.52 -26.75
CA LEU A 149 -11.94 -8.98 -26.85
C LEU A 149 -13.34 -9.56 -26.76
N THR A 150 -13.62 -10.57 -27.59
CA THR A 150 -14.79 -11.41 -27.41
C THR A 150 -14.61 -12.35 -26.21
N ASP A 151 -15.72 -12.89 -25.71
CA ASP A 151 -15.66 -13.87 -24.62
C ASP A 151 -14.86 -15.12 -25.03
N GLU A 152 -14.97 -15.55 -26.29
CA GLU A 152 -14.24 -16.72 -26.80
C GLU A 152 -12.73 -16.46 -26.94
N GLU A 153 -12.33 -15.28 -27.42
CA GLU A 153 -10.93 -14.87 -27.50
C GLU A 153 -10.31 -14.82 -26.10
N LEU A 154 -11.03 -14.23 -25.14
CA LEU A 154 -10.59 -14.16 -23.75
C LEU A 154 -10.48 -15.56 -23.13
N ASP A 155 -11.43 -16.45 -23.37
CA ASP A 155 -11.41 -17.83 -22.87
C ASP A 155 -10.23 -18.63 -23.45
N ASN A 156 -9.87 -18.41 -24.72
CA ASN A 156 -8.70 -19.02 -25.34
C ASN A 156 -7.39 -18.53 -24.71
N LEU A 157 -7.27 -17.22 -24.45
CA LEU A 157 -6.13 -16.66 -23.73
C LEU A 157 -6.02 -17.23 -22.31
N VAL A 158 -7.12 -17.25 -21.57
CA VAL A 158 -7.19 -17.81 -20.21
C VAL A 158 -6.79 -19.29 -20.20
N ARG A 159 -7.24 -20.08 -21.19
CA ARG A 159 -6.84 -21.49 -21.33
C ARG A 159 -5.34 -21.62 -21.59
N SER A 160 -4.77 -20.77 -22.44
CA SER A 160 -3.33 -20.75 -22.72
C SER A 160 -2.49 -20.43 -21.47
N VAL A 161 -2.96 -19.51 -20.63
CA VAL A 161 -2.31 -19.17 -19.36
C VAL A 161 -2.45 -20.32 -18.36
N LYS A 162 -3.62 -20.94 -18.29
CA LYS A 162 -3.88 -22.10 -17.42
C LYS A 162 -3.00 -23.31 -17.75
N LEU A 163 -2.69 -23.54 -19.02
CA LEU A 163 -1.74 -24.58 -19.43
C LEU A 163 -0.34 -24.35 -18.86
N LYS A 164 0.10 -23.09 -18.76
CA LYS A 164 1.40 -22.72 -18.17
C LYS A 164 1.35 -22.71 -16.64
N MET A 165 0.23 -22.26 -16.07
CA MET A 165 0.04 -22.02 -14.64
C MET A 165 -1.33 -22.56 -14.18
N PRO A 166 -1.47 -23.86 -13.88
CA PRO A 166 -2.78 -24.48 -13.62
C PRO A 166 -3.51 -23.89 -12.42
N HIS A 167 -2.78 -23.54 -11.33
CA HIS A 167 -3.39 -23.05 -10.09
C HIS A 167 -3.52 -21.51 -10.00
N ILE A 168 -3.31 -20.79 -11.11
CA ILE A 168 -3.28 -19.32 -11.15
C ILE A 168 -4.56 -18.66 -10.60
N GLY A 169 -4.38 -17.74 -9.65
CA GLY A 169 -5.45 -16.93 -9.04
C GLY A 169 -5.94 -15.79 -9.93
N TYR A 170 -7.15 -15.26 -9.68
CA TYR A 170 -7.73 -14.17 -10.47
C TYR A 170 -6.81 -12.94 -10.62
N ARG A 171 -6.13 -12.55 -9.53
CA ARG A 171 -5.20 -11.41 -9.54
C ARG A 171 -4.00 -11.65 -10.46
N MET A 172 -3.42 -12.84 -10.37
CA MET A 172 -2.29 -13.23 -11.21
C MET A 172 -2.72 -13.41 -12.66
N MET A 173 -3.90 -13.99 -12.91
CA MET A 173 -4.46 -14.12 -14.26
C MET A 173 -4.59 -12.76 -14.95
N LYS A 174 -5.18 -11.78 -14.26
CA LYS A 174 -5.28 -10.43 -14.81
C LYS A 174 -3.91 -9.79 -15.05
N GLY A 175 -2.95 -10.03 -14.15
CA GLY A 175 -1.56 -9.56 -14.31
C GLY A 175 -0.86 -10.19 -15.51
N GLU A 176 -1.07 -11.48 -15.75
CA GLU A 176 -0.52 -12.19 -16.90
C GLU A 176 -1.12 -11.69 -18.21
N LEU A 177 -2.45 -11.52 -18.27
CA LEU A 177 -3.12 -10.92 -19.42
C LEU A 177 -2.59 -9.50 -19.69
N GLN A 178 -2.33 -8.73 -18.63
CA GLN A 178 -1.72 -7.41 -18.75
C GLN A 178 -0.27 -7.48 -19.27
N ALA A 179 0.53 -8.45 -18.82
CA ALA A 179 1.89 -8.68 -19.33
C ALA A 179 1.89 -9.10 -20.81
N MET A 180 0.83 -9.78 -21.26
CA MET A 180 0.58 -10.07 -22.68
C MET A 180 0.07 -8.86 -23.49
N GLY A 181 -0.15 -7.71 -22.84
CA GLY A 181 -0.62 -6.47 -23.48
C GLY A 181 -2.14 -6.31 -23.52
N TYR A 182 -2.91 -7.22 -22.91
CA TYR A 182 -4.37 -7.12 -22.88
C TYR A 182 -4.85 -6.39 -21.62
N ARG A 183 -5.57 -5.28 -21.80
CA ARG A 183 -6.23 -4.58 -20.72
C ARG A 183 -7.68 -5.07 -20.62
N VAL A 184 -7.95 -5.94 -19.67
CA VAL A 184 -9.28 -6.56 -19.48
C VAL A 184 -9.92 -6.12 -18.17
N ARG A 185 -11.25 -6.03 -18.14
CA ARG A 185 -11.97 -5.70 -16.90
C ARG A 185 -12.01 -6.88 -15.93
N TRP A 186 -12.20 -6.60 -14.64
CA TRP A 186 -12.16 -7.62 -13.59
C TRP A 186 -13.31 -8.62 -13.70
N ASP A 187 -14.52 -8.12 -14.01
CA ASP A 187 -15.72 -8.89 -14.31
C ASP A 187 -15.49 -9.88 -15.45
N GLN A 188 -14.88 -9.44 -16.55
CA GLN A 188 -14.60 -10.29 -17.71
C GLN A 188 -13.58 -11.38 -17.40
N VAL A 189 -12.48 -11.06 -16.70
CA VAL A 189 -11.50 -12.07 -16.27
C VAL A 189 -12.14 -13.09 -15.34
N SER A 190 -12.95 -12.63 -14.38
CA SER A 190 -13.67 -13.52 -13.48
C SER A 190 -14.63 -14.43 -14.24
N ALA A 191 -15.47 -13.87 -15.12
CA ALA A 191 -16.44 -14.65 -15.91
C ALA A 191 -15.74 -15.69 -16.79
N SER A 192 -14.70 -15.29 -17.53
CA SER A 192 -13.90 -16.17 -18.36
C SER A 192 -13.26 -17.31 -17.56
N MET A 193 -12.65 -17.00 -16.43
CA MET A 193 -12.08 -18.01 -15.53
C MET A 193 -13.12 -19.03 -15.04
N HIS A 194 -14.36 -18.61 -14.76
CA HIS A 194 -15.43 -19.54 -14.38
C HIS A 194 -15.92 -20.38 -15.57
N ARG A 195 -15.96 -19.84 -16.79
CA ARG A 195 -16.30 -20.60 -17.99
C ARG A 195 -15.24 -21.65 -18.34
N VAL A 196 -13.96 -21.30 -18.17
CA VAL A 196 -12.83 -22.15 -18.56
C VAL A 196 -12.48 -23.19 -17.48
N ASP A 197 -12.52 -22.82 -16.19
CA ASP A 197 -12.01 -23.67 -15.11
C ASP A 197 -12.79 -23.49 -13.79
N SER A 198 -14.11 -23.69 -13.84
CA SER A 198 -14.96 -23.69 -12.64
C SER A 198 -14.53 -24.75 -11.61
N ALA A 199 -14.14 -25.95 -12.08
CA ALA A 199 -13.71 -27.05 -11.23
C ALA A 199 -12.39 -26.76 -10.50
N GLY A 200 -11.36 -26.28 -11.20
CA GLY A 200 -10.08 -25.93 -10.57
C GLY A 200 -10.15 -24.69 -9.69
N ILE A 201 -11.07 -23.76 -9.97
CA ILE A 201 -11.43 -22.69 -9.03
C ILE A 201 -12.01 -23.29 -7.75
N LEU A 202 -13.00 -24.18 -7.88
CA LEU A 202 -13.67 -24.79 -6.73
C LEU A 202 -12.68 -25.61 -5.89
N GLU A 203 -11.91 -26.48 -6.53
CA GLU A 203 -10.85 -27.26 -5.90
C GLU A 203 -9.87 -26.35 -5.13
N ARG A 204 -9.43 -25.25 -5.73
CA ARG A 204 -8.55 -24.33 -5.02
C ARG A 204 -9.25 -23.68 -3.82
N ILE A 205 -10.51 -23.27 -3.95
CA ILE A 205 -11.24 -22.66 -2.82
C ILE A 205 -11.44 -23.68 -1.69
N THR A 206 -11.71 -24.94 -2.01
CA THR A 206 -11.90 -25.99 -1.01
C THR A 206 -10.58 -26.47 -0.40
N CYS A 207 -9.51 -26.54 -1.18
CA CYS A 207 -8.16 -26.91 -0.72
C CYS A 207 -7.42 -25.78 -0.01
N LEU A 208 -7.73 -24.51 -0.31
CA LEU A 208 -7.33 -23.36 0.51
C LEU A 208 -8.16 -23.40 1.80
N GLY A 209 -7.82 -24.34 2.69
CA GLY A 209 -8.37 -24.38 4.03
C GLY A 209 -8.27 -23.01 4.67
N CYS A 210 -9.31 -22.62 5.41
CA CYS A 210 -9.23 -21.43 6.26
C CYS A 210 -7.98 -21.60 7.13
N VAL A 211 -6.99 -20.71 6.97
CA VAL A 211 -5.84 -20.68 7.89
C VAL A 211 -6.42 -20.26 9.23
N ALA A 212 -6.75 -21.25 10.05
CA ALA A 212 -7.11 -21.02 11.43
C ALA A 212 -5.95 -20.25 12.04
N ARG A 213 -6.22 -19.01 12.49
CA ARG A 213 -5.22 -18.23 13.21
C ARG A 213 -4.76 -19.07 14.38
N ARG A 214 -3.49 -19.48 14.34
CA ARG A 214 -2.91 -20.30 15.39
C ARG A 214 -2.66 -19.39 16.58
N THR A 215 -3.28 -19.70 17.71
CA THR A 215 -2.87 -19.11 18.99
C THR A 215 -1.57 -19.78 19.39
N TYR A 216 -0.48 -19.06 19.30
CA TYR A 216 0.81 -19.56 19.74
C TYR A 216 0.94 -19.32 21.25
N SER A 217 1.15 -20.38 22.03
CA SER A 217 1.57 -20.30 23.43
C SER A 217 3.05 -20.60 23.50
N VAL A 218 3.83 -19.64 24.00
CA VAL A 218 5.29 -19.66 23.93
C VAL A 218 5.86 -19.45 25.33
N LYS A 219 6.96 -20.15 25.66
CA LYS A 219 7.47 -20.21 27.04
C LYS A 219 8.13 -18.91 27.53
N GLY A 220 8.35 -17.93 26.65
CA GLY A 220 8.92 -16.63 27.00
C GLY A 220 9.05 -15.68 25.81
N PRO A 221 9.36 -14.39 26.05
CA PRO A 221 9.56 -13.41 24.98
C PRO A 221 10.68 -13.87 24.02
N HIS A 222 10.49 -13.65 22.71
CA HIS A 222 11.34 -14.09 21.58
C HIS A 222 11.38 -15.59 21.25
N SER A 223 10.57 -16.46 21.88
CA SER A 223 10.61 -17.89 21.57
C SER A 223 9.82 -18.32 20.32
N LEU A 224 9.14 -17.39 19.64
CA LEU A 224 8.49 -17.62 18.35
C LEU A 224 8.81 -16.48 17.38
N VAL A 225 9.27 -16.85 16.19
CA VAL A 225 9.46 -15.94 15.06
C VAL A 225 8.46 -16.35 13.98
N HIS A 226 7.50 -15.47 13.70
CA HIS A 226 6.56 -15.65 12.59
C HIS A 226 7.04 -14.81 11.40
N VAL A 227 7.34 -15.45 10.28
CA VAL A 227 7.73 -14.77 9.03
C VAL A 227 6.52 -14.78 8.11
N ASP A 228 5.78 -13.67 8.06
CA ASP A 228 4.63 -13.51 7.17
C ASP A 228 5.07 -12.82 5.87
N THR A 229 4.99 -13.53 4.74
CA THR A 229 5.30 -13.00 3.39
C THR A 229 4.09 -12.30 2.78
N ASN A 230 3.45 -11.40 3.53
CA ASN A 230 2.24 -10.71 3.08
C ASN A 230 2.55 -9.52 2.17
N HIS A 231 2.97 -9.81 0.93
CA HIS A 231 3.27 -8.79 -0.09
C HIS A 231 2.04 -7.96 -0.53
N LYS A 232 0.82 -8.27 -0.04
CA LYS A 232 -0.39 -7.45 -0.31
C LYS A 232 -0.43 -6.13 0.46
N LEU A 233 0.40 -5.95 1.50
CA LEU A 233 0.42 -4.72 2.32
C LEU A 233 1.47 -3.68 1.86
N ILE A 234 2.23 -3.96 0.79
CA ILE A 234 3.13 -2.96 0.20
C ILE A 234 2.28 -2.03 -0.67
N ARG A 235 1.84 -0.93 -0.07
CA ARG A 235 1.18 0.18 -0.77
C ARG A 235 2.24 0.84 -1.66
N CYS A 236 2.19 0.54 -2.96
CA CYS A 236 2.92 1.18 -4.07
C CYS A 236 4.24 1.87 -3.69
N VAL A 237 5.33 1.11 -3.57
CA VAL A 237 6.65 1.60 -3.94
C VAL A 237 7.05 0.80 -5.17
N CYS A 238 7.10 1.46 -6.33
CA CYS A 238 7.66 0.85 -7.53
C CYS A 238 9.17 0.74 -7.32
N TYR A 239 9.68 -0.48 -7.09
CA TYR A 239 11.05 -0.83 -7.45
C TYR A 239 11.00 -2.10 -8.29
N VAL A 240 11.33 -1.94 -9.57
CA VAL A 240 11.75 -3.05 -10.42
C VAL A 240 13.21 -3.30 -10.08
N SER A 241 13.46 -4.37 -9.33
CA SER A 241 14.66 -5.20 -9.42
C SER A 241 14.38 -6.48 -8.64
N GLN A 242 14.35 -7.60 -9.36
CA GLN A 242 14.49 -8.92 -8.75
C GLN A 242 15.89 -8.97 -8.13
N GLU A 243 15.98 -8.82 -6.81
CA GLU A 243 16.93 -9.53 -5.96
C GLU A 243 16.73 -9.12 -4.50
N TYR A 244 16.36 -10.10 -3.66
CA TYR A 244 16.36 -10.09 -2.19
C TYR A 244 15.55 -8.99 -1.48
N CYS A 245 14.27 -9.28 -1.17
CA CYS A 245 13.51 -8.55 -0.15
C CYS A 245 13.11 -9.49 1.00
N TYR A 246 14.04 -9.73 1.93
CA TYR A 246 13.73 -10.29 3.25
C TYR A 246 13.30 -9.15 4.18
N ASN A 247 12.00 -8.84 4.24
CA ASN A 247 11.46 -7.96 5.28
C ASN A 247 10.89 -8.79 6.44
N MET A 248 11.73 -9.02 7.44
CA MET A 248 11.41 -9.68 8.70
C MET A 248 10.69 -8.71 9.64
N PHE A 249 9.36 -8.78 9.71
CA PHE A 249 8.57 -8.06 10.73
C PHE A 249 8.30 -8.97 11.93
N ILE A 250 9.08 -8.77 13.00
CA ILE A 250 8.86 -9.42 14.29
C ILE A 250 7.72 -8.68 15.01
N TYR A 251 6.56 -9.32 15.15
CA TYR A 251 5.52 -8.87 16.07
C TYR A 251 5.75 -9.48 17.45
N LEU A 252 6.08 -8.62 18.43
CA LEU A 252 6.03 -8.95 19.85
C LEU A 252 4.57 -8.75 20.31
N TYR A 253 3.85 -9.85 20.55
CA TYR A 253 2.63 -9.79 21.35
C TYR A 253 3.02 -9.97 22.82
N SER A 254 2.66 -8.99 23.66
CA SER A 254 2.66 -9.08 25.13
C SER A 254 1.45 -9.85 25.62
#